data_AF-A0A852J462-F1
#
_entry.id   AF-A0A852J462-F1
#
_cell.length_a   1.000
_cell.length_b   1.000
_cell.length_c   1.000
_cell.angle_alpha   90.00
_cell.angle_beta   90.00
_cell.angle_gamma   90.00
#
_symmetry.space_group_name_H-M   'P 1'
#
loop_
_entity.id
_entity.type
_entity.pdbx_description
1 polymer ?
#
loop_
_entity_poly.entity_id
_entity_poly.type
_entity_poly.pdbx_seq_one_letter_code
_entity_poly.pdbx_strand_id
1 'polypeptide(L)' 'PRFWLLCLGDVRWLRNQVVAPVSEELVFRACMLPMLLPCTGPGPALLACPLFFALAHFHHIIEQLRF' A
#
# COMPACT_ATOMS: atom_id res chain seq x y z
N PRO A 1 4.83 -21.09 -16.61
CA PRO A 1 3.38 -20.85 -16.77
C PRO A 1 2.47 -21.58 -15.74
N ARG A 2 2.64 -22.89 -15.48
CA ARG A 2 1.77 -23.64 -14.55
C ARG A 2 1.89 -23.24 -13.07
N PHE A 3 3.06 -22.78 -12.64
CA PHE A 3 3.33 -22.31 -11.28
C PHE A 3 2.41 -21.15 -10.86
N TRP A 4 2.28 -20.13 -11.71
CA TRP A 4 1.42 -18.97 -11.45
C TRP A 4 -0.07 -19.35 -11.34
N LEU A 5 -0.52 -20.33 -12.13
CA LEU A 5 -1.90 -20.83 -12.07
C LEU A 5 -2.21 -21.55 -10.75
N LEU A 6 -1.22 -22.24 -10.16
CA LEU A 6 -1.36 -22.84 -8.83
C LEU A 6 -1.39 -21.77 -7.74
N CYS A 7 -0.61 -20.70 -7.88
CA CYS A 7 -0.62 -19.57 -6.95
C CYS A 7 -1.95 -18.81 -6.92
N LEU A 8 -2.68 -18.75 -8.04
CA LEU A 8 -4.00 -18.10 -8.11
C LEU A 8 -5.08 -18.82 -7.28
N GLY A 9 -4.89 -20.12 -7.00
CA GLY A 9 -5.77 -20.88 -6.10
C GLY A 9 -5.49 -20.64 -4.62
N ASP A 10 -4.34 -20.05 -4.27
CA ASP A 10 -3.97 -19.75 -2.89
C ASP A 10 -4.49 -18.35 -2.50
N VAL A 11 -5.44 -18.33 -1.56
CA VAL A 11 -6.06 -17.12 -1.04
C VAL A 11 -5.03 -16.20 -0.37
N ARG A 12 -3.99 -16.75 0.26
CA ARG A 12 -2.92 -15.95 0.90
C ARG A 12 -2.04 -15.31 -0.15
N TRP A 13 -1.77 -16.02 -1.25
CA TRP A 13 -1.02 -15.47 -2.37
C TRP A 13 -1.80 -14.33 -3.04
N LEU A 14 -3.09 -14.55 -3.33
CA LEU A 14 -3.96 -13.51 -3.90
C LEU A 14 -4.05 -12.29 -2.98
N ARG A 15 -4.18 -12.52 -1.67
CA ARG A 15 -4.16 -11.45 -0.68
C ARG A 15 -2.89 -10.62 -0.77
N ASN A 16 -1.73 -11.27 -0.76
CA ASN A 16 -0.44 -10.58 -0.70
C ASN A 16 -0.05 -9.91 -2.03
N GLN A 17 -0.45 -10.49 -3.17
CA GLN A 17 0.00 -10.03 -4.49
C GLN A 17 -1.02 -9.17 -5.23
N VAL A 18 -2.30 -9.23 -4.85
CA VAL A 18 -3.37 -8.49 -5.52
C VAL A 18 -4.14 -7.63 -4.54
N VAL A 19 -4.71 -8.22 -3.49
CA VAL A 19 -5.60 -7.47 -2.59
C VAL A 19 -4.84 -6.38 -1.84
N ALA A 20 -3.67 -6.69 -1.30
CA ALA A 20 -2.82 -5.73 -0.60
C ALA A 20 -2.41 -4.54 -1.48
N PRO A 21 -1.74 -4.71 -2.64
CA PRO A 21 -1.31 -3.59 -3.47
C PRO A 21 -2.48 -2.78 -4.04
N VAL A 22 -3.62 -3.43 -4.36
CA VAL A 22 -4.82 -2.69 -4.80
C VAL A 22 -5.38 -1.82 -3.68
N SER A 23 -5.43 -2.37 -2.46
CA SER A 23 -5.91 -1.63 -1.29
C SER A 23 -5.00 -0.45 -0.96
N GLU A 24 -3.68 -0.65 -1.03
CA GLU A 24 -2.68 0.40 -0.84
C GLU A 24 -2.87 1.53 -1.88
N GLU A 25 -2.95 1.19 -3.16
CA GLU A 25 -3.09 2.21 -4.21
C GLU A 25 -4.41 3.00 -4.07
N LEU A 26 -5.52 2.33 -3.72
CA LEU A 26 -6.79 2.99 -3.47
C LEU A 26 -6.71 3.95 -2.28
N VAL A 27 -6.18 3.51 -1.15
CA VAL A 27 -6.12 4.35 0.05
C VAL A 27 -5.18 5.55 -0.16
N PHE A 28 -3.97 5.31 -0.65
CA PHE A 28 -2.93 6.35 -0.70
C PHE A 28 -3.06 7.28 -1.92
N ARG A 29 -3.48 6.77 -3.08
CA ARG A 29 -3.61 7.58 -4.30
C ARG A 29 -5.05 7.98 -4.61
N ALA A 30 -6.02 7.08 -4.48
CA ALA A 30 -7.40 7.42 -4.82
C ALA A 30 -8.12 8.21 -3.72
N CYS A 31 -7.85 7.92 -2.44
CA CYS A 31 -8.53 8.58 -1.32
C CYS A 31 -7.70 9.75 -0.74
N MET A 32 -6.42 9.52 -0.45
CA MET A 32 -5.63 10.51 0.30
C MET A 32 -5.08 11.65 -0.58
N LEU A 33 -4.59 11.36 -1.78
CA LEU A 33 -4.08 12.39 -2.71
C LEU A 33 -5.11 13.50 -3.01
N PRO A 34 -6.39 13.23 -3.35
CA PRO A 34 -7.36 14.29 -3.63
C PRO A 34 -7.76 15.10 -2.39
N MET A 35 -7.56 14.57 -1.18
CA MET A 35 -7.74 15.35 0.06
C MET A 35 -6.54 16.27 0.33
N LEU A 36 -5.34 15.85 -0.05
CA LEU A 36 -4.10 16.61 0.15
C LEU A 36 -3.89 17.68 -0.93
N LEU A 37 -4.23 17.39 -2.19
CA LEU A 37 -3.98 18.26 -3.34
C LEU A 37 -4.50 19.70 -3.14
N PRO A 38 -5.73 19.93 -2.63
CA PRO A 38 -6.24 21.29 -2.41
C PRO A 38 -5.57 22.02 -1.25
N CYS A 39 -5.02 21.28 -0.28
CA CYS A 39 -4.48 21.82 0.95
C CYS A 39 -2.98 22.14 0.87
N THR A 40 -2.22 21.34 0.10
CA THR A 40 -0.75 21.41 0.10
C THR A 40 -0.17 21.66 -1.30
N GLY A 41 -1.01 21.63 -2.35
CA GLY A 41 -0.57 21.74 -3.73
C GLY A 41 0.08 20.45 -4.26
N PRO A 42 0.34 20.39 -5.57
CA PRO A 42 0.68 19.14 -6.26
C PRO A 42 2.01 18.52 -5.80
N GLY A 43 3.06 19.32 -5.61
CA GLY A 43 4.38 18.82 -5.20
C GLY A 43 4.38 18.18 -3.82
N PRO A 44 4.01 18.92 -2.75
CA PRO A 44 3.94 18.38 -1.40
C PRO A 44 2.94 17.24 -1.25
N ALA A 45 1.78 17.28 -1.91
CA ALA A 45 0.82 16.18 -1.90
C ALA A 45 1.42 14.89 -2.49
N LEU A 46 2.18 14.99 -3.57
CA LEU A 46 2.84 13.84 -4.20
C LEU A 46 3.90 13.19 -3.30
N LEU A 47 4.57 13.98 -2.46
CA LEU A 47 5.57 13.48 -1.49
C LEU A 47 4.94 12.97 -0.19
N ALA A 48 3.87 13.61 0.27
CA ALA A 48 3.16 13.21 1.48
C ALA A 48 2.53 11.82 1.34
N CYS A 49 2.03 11.46 0.15
CA CYS A 49 1.47 10.13 -0.09
C CYS A 49 2.41 8.95 0.22
N PRO A 50 3.60 8.85 -0.40
CA PRO A 50 4.56 7.80 -0.10
C PRO A 50 5.14 7.90 1.32
N LEU A 51 5.20 9.10 1.92
CA LEU A 51 5.63 9.26 3.31
C LEU A 51 4.63 8.63 4.30
N PHE A 52 3.33 8.91 4.17
CA PHE A 52 2.31 8.28 5.01
C PHE A 52 2.22 6.78 4.77
N PHE A 53 2.41 6.33 3.52
CA PHE A 53 2.55 4.90 3.21
C PHE A 53 3.69 4.28 4.02
N ALA A 54 4.90 4.84 3.97
CA ALA A 54 6.05 4.31 4.69
C ALA A 54 5.83 4.29 6.22
N LEU A 55 5.23 5.35 6.78
CA LEU A 55 4.93 5.43 8.21
C LEU A 55 3.87 4.40 8.66
N ALA A 56 2.86 4.12 7.84
CA ALA A 56 1.85 3.09 8.16
C ALA A 56 2.47 1.69 8.25
N HIS A 57 3.51 1.43 7.45
CA HIS A 57 4.22 0.15 7.43
C HIS A 57 5.30 0.02 8.51
N PHE A 58 5.64 1.10 9.23
CA PHE A 58 6.56 1.02 10.37
C PHE A 58 6.07 0.07 11.46
N HIS A 59 4.74 -0.13 11.58
CA HIS A 59 4.21 -1.09 12.55
C HIS A 59 4.73 -2.52 12.29
N HIS A 60 4.88 -2.92 11.02
CA HIS A 60 5.45 -4.22 10.68
C HIS A 60 6.89 -4.32 11.15
N ILE A 61 7.70 -3.26 10.97
CA ILE A 61 9.10 -3.23 11.44
C ILE A 61 9.15 -3.38 12.97
N ILE A 62 8.29 -2.66 13.69
CA ILE A 62 8.23 -2.75 15.16
C ILE A 62 7.80 -4.15 15.62
N GLU A 63 6.85 -4.77 14.92
CA GLU A 63 6.41 -6.14 15.21
C GLU A 63 7.50 -7.17 14.93
N GLN A 64 8.30 -6.98 13.87
CA GLN A 64 9.47 -7.83 13.58
C GLN A 64 10.63 -7.62 14.57
N LEU A 65 10.79 -6.42 15.14
CA LEU A 65 11.84 -6.13 16.12
C LEU A 65 11.47 -6.56 17.56
N ARG A 66 10.18 -6.74 17.84
CA ARG A 66 9.69 -7.21 19.15
C ARG A 66 9.77 -8.73 19.33
N PHE A 67 10.14 -9.47 18.29
CA PHE A 67 10.32 -10.93 18.30
C PHE A 67 11.60 -11.35 17.56
#